data_AF-A0A930SRZ1-F1
#
_entry.id   AF-A0A930SRZ1-F1
#
_cell.length_a   1.000
_cell.length_b   1.000
_cell.length_c   1.000
_cell.angle_alpha   90.00
_cell.angle_beta   90.00
_cell.angle_gamma   90.00
#
_symmetry.space_group_name_H-M   'P 1'
#
loop_
_entity.id
_entity.type
_entity.pdbx_description
1 polymer ?
#
loop_
_entity_poly.entity_id
_entity_poly.type
_entity_poly.pdbx_seq_one_letter_code
_entity_poly.pdbx_strand_id
1 'polypeptide(L)'
;MKKTALFCALLFCLGPLLPAAVWAQSAEQLTQPFEVQSLAEPAPSADMADPAALPSVLTESGLPAATPPPIPSDSAYHAEWAQRSVRILQANGLTLPPGVNYNVLMSQDEFLEILSQLSQMGMLSLKSHRFSEPPLPAGRLSRGEAVHLLLASFGLTESLAAFAEQESRFTDISRSHPAYASVVLAERLNLINGYPDRTIRPDEALSWGEALILAETVYSWRQALPTSAPEWVKAYQKRQNMWYQLMDGFRLLLTLAYLGLALFFLLRNWRRTRNRKDSPYRKFSLGLALVTGLMGALWISELLFNYQLIPREAYAVLAMLSVFVGLYLLKLSSDLDGDISKPKPQVVIDKGYIESINHERGELFIRDKVSGAHSLALVSPDSKVLRKSGRTAVESAFLSEIQAGDTVSLRGGRLEHESLVEVERLTLLESQQHQAQQADLQSYTQQNQSQTQQQAQSQYLQRQPPESR
;
A
#
# COMPACT_ATOMS: atom_id res chain seq x y z
N MET A 1 -25.89 9.74 11.00
CA MET A 1 -25.12 10.06 9.76
C MET A 1 -23.59 9.89 9.89
N LYS A 2 -23.05 9.08 10.83
CA LYS A 2 -21.59 8.86 10.96
C LYS A 2 -21.13 7.40 10.75
N LYS A 3 -22.04 6.48 10.37
CA LYS A 3 -21.71 5.05 10.15
C LYS A 3 -21.67 4.63 8.67
N THR A 4 -22.15 5.46 7.76
CA THR A 4 -22.10 5.21 6.30
C THR A 4 -20.85 5.75 5.61
N ALA A 5 -20.11 6.68 6.24
CA ALA A 5 -18.87 7.21 5.69
C ALA A 5 -17.67 6.24 5.81
N LEU A 6 -17.69 5.33 6.79
CA LEU A 6 -16.60 4.37 7.00
C LEU A 6 -16.66 3.17 6.03
N PHE A 7 -17.83 2.88 5.45
CA PHE A 7 -18.02 1.76 4.52
C PHE A 7 -17.63 2.13 3.08
N CYS A 8 -17.71 3.42 2.71
CA CYS A 8 -17.22 3.89 1.41
C CYS A 8 -15.68 4.01 1.38
N ALA A 9 -15.01 4.22 2.51
CA ALA A 9 -13.55 4.26 2.57
C ALA A 9 -12.89 2.87 2.47
N LEU A 10 -13.62 1.80 2.83
CA LEU A 10 -13.12 0.42 2.78
C LEU A 10 -13.33 -0.28 1.43
N LEU A 11 -14.23 0.23 0.58
CA LEU A 11 -14.47 -0.29 -0.77
C LEU A 11 -13.59 0.36 -1.85
N PHE A 12 -12.86 1.42 -1.54
CA PHE A 12 -11.98 2.12 -2.49
C PHE A 12 -10.51 1.66 -2.46
N CYS A 13 -10.16 0.69 -1.60
CA CYS A 13 -8.78 0.21 -1.44
C CYS A 13 -8.50 -1.18 -2.04
N LEU A 14 -9.47 -1.80 -2.73
CA LEU A 14 -9.30 -3.13 -3.33
C LEU A 14 -9.63 -3.11 -4.84
N GLY A 15 -8.60 -2.74 -5.64
CA GLY A 15 -8.47 -3.05 -7.07
C GLY A 15 -7.81 -1.94 -7.91
N PRO A 16 -6.96 -2.24 -8.91
CA PRO A 16 -5.98 -3.31 -9.04
C PRO A 16 -4.54 -2.76 -9.08
N LEU A 17 -3.61 -3.44 -8.40
CA LEU A 17 -2.17 -3.30 -8.65
C LEU A 17 -1.81 -4.11 -9.91
N LEU A 18 -1.94 -3.50 -11.07
CA LEU A 18 -1.23 -3.89 -12.30
C LEU A 18 -0.66 -2.61 -12.93
N PRO A 19 0.64 -2.53 -13.23
CA PRO A 19 1.20 -1.33 -13.83
C PRO A 19 0.90 -1.34 -15.32
N ALA A 20 -0.19 -0.69 -15.73
CA ALA A 20 -0.44 -0.31 -17.13
C ALA A 20 0.69 0.59 -17.69
N ALA A 21 1.49 1.23 -16.81
CA ALA A 21 2.59 2.11 -17.19
C ALA A 21 3.87 1.40 -17.65
N VAL A 22 4.08 0.11 -17.32
CA VAL A 22 5.31 -0.62 -17.68
C VAL A 22 5.24 -1.23 -19.09
N TRP A 23 4.04 -1.33 -19.67
CA TRP A 23 3.84 -1.85 -21.02
C TRP A 23 3.83 -0.77 -22.10
N ALA A 24 3.53 0.49 -21.74
CA ALA A 24 3.53 1.61 -22.68
C ALA A 24 4.95 1.96 -23.19
N GLN A 25 5.98 1.84 -22.33
CA GLN A 25 7.37 2.14 -22.70
C GLN A 25 8.05 1.05 -23.54
N SER A 26 7.61 -0.21 -23.42
CA SER A 26 8.13 -1.33 -24.22
C SER A 26 7.59 -1.34 -25.65
N ALA A 27 6.39 -0.81 -25.88
CA ALA A 27 5.84 -0.63 -27.22
C ALA A 27 6.54 0.51 -28.00
N GLU A 28 7.01 1.54 -27.30
CA GLU A 28 7.69 2.69 -27.90
C GLU A 28 9.12 2.33 -28.38
N GLN A 29 9.79 1.36 -27.75
CA GLN A 29 11.12 0.90 -28.19
C GLN A 29 11.11 -0.04 -29.41
N LEU A 30 9.98 -0.66 -29.76
CA LEU A 30 9.83 -1.44 -30.99
C LEU A 30 9.57 -0.57 -32.24
N THR A 31 9.45 0.75 -32.08
CA THR A 31 9.15 1.69 -33.18
C THR A 31 10.37 2.45 -33.73
N GLN A 32 11.58 2.16 -33.23
CA GLN A 32 12.80 2.75 -33.79
C GLN A 32 13.12 2.09 -35.14
N PRO A 33 13.27 2.85 -36.24
CA PRO A 33 13.68 2.28 -37.51
C PRO A 33 15.07 1.66 -37.35
N PHE A 34 15.22 0.43 -37.85
CA PHE A 34 16.51 -0.25 -37.95
C PHE A 34 17.39 0.54 -38.93
N GLU A 35 18.30 1.36 -38.40
CA GLU A 35 19.28 2.08 -39.19
C GLU A 35 20.31 1.06 -39.70
N VAL A 36 20.14 0.65 -40.95
CA VAL A 36 21.12 -0.21 -41.65
C VAL A 36 22.39 0.61 -41.81
N GLN A 37 23.40 0.26 -41.02
CA GLN A 37 24.73 0.84 -41.13
C GLN A 37 25.25 0.54 -42.54
N SER A 38 25.37 1.60 -43.35
CA SER A 38 25.75 1.54 -44.76
C SER A 38 27.17 0.97 -44.91
N LEU A 39 27.27 -0.25 -45.42
CA LEU A 39 28.49 -0.72 -46.07
C LEU A 39 28.55 -0.03 -47.44
N ALA A 40 29.56 0.81 -47.60
CA ALA A 40 29.85 1.51 -48.85
C ALA A 40 30.14 0.49 -49.98
N GLU A 41 29.35 0.56 -51.05
CA GLU A 41 29.72 0.00 -52.36
C GLU A 41 29.98 1.15 -53.34
N PRO A 42 30.97 1.01 -54.25
CA PRO A 42 31.41 2.08 -55.12
C PRO A 42 30.43 2.30 -56.28
N ALA A 43 30.30 3.57 -56.68
CA ALA A 43 29.40 4.06 -57.70
C ALA A 43 29.54 3.37 -59.07
N PRO A 44 28.44 3.07 -59.78
CA PRO A 44 28.47 2.87 -61.22
C PRO A 44 28.33 4.21 -61.95
N SER A 45 29.19 4.38 -62.94
CA SER A 45 29.29 5.49 -63.88
C SER A 45 28.00 5.76 -64.66
N ALA A 46 27.75 7.04 -64.90
CA ALA A 46 26.72 7.56 -65.78
C ALA A 46 26.86 7.04 -67.22
N ASP A 47 25.75 6.58 -67.81
CA ASP A 47 25.35 6.91 -69.19
C ASP A 47 23.95 6.37 -69.50
N MET A 48 23.21 7.16 -70.30
CA MET A 48 21.99 6.86 -71.07
C MET A 48 20.59 7.21 -70.49
N ALA A 49 20.20 8.45 -70.77
CA ALA A 49 19.11 8.87 -71.69
C ALA A 49 17.62 8.57 -71.37
N ASP A 50 16.99 9.65 -70.89
CA ASP A 50 15.78 10.38 -71.33
C ASP A 50 14.33 9.83 -71.21
N PRO A 51 13.37 10.68 -70.76
CA PRO A 51 11.97 10.35 -70.49
C PRO A 51 10.98 10.95 -71.52
N ALA A 52 10.07 10.16 -72.11
CA ALA A 52 8.83 10.69 -72.70
C ALA A 52 7.89 9.55 -73.17
N ALA A 53 6.69 9.46 -72.58
CA ALA A 53 5.41 9.25 -73.28
C ALA A 53 4.26 9.06 -72.28
N LEU A 54 3.39 10.08 -72.15
CA LEU A 54 2.00 9.94 -71.67
C LEU A 54 1.10 9.59 -72.88
N PRO A 55 -0.13 9.06 -72.69
CA PRO A 55 -1.26 10.01 -72.58
C PRO A 55 -2.38 9.59 -71.61
N SER A 56 -3.08 10.62 -71.14
CA SER A 56 -4.31 10.62 -70.34
C SER A 56 -5.55 10.23 -71.18
N VAL A 57 -6.50 9.47 -70.62
CA VAL A 57 -7.88 9.33 -71.14
C VAL A 57 -8.88 9.44 -69.98
N LEU A 58 -9.94 10.22 -70.24
CA LEU A 58 -11.04 10.61 -69.37
C LEU A 58 -12.05 9.47 -69.13
N THR A 59 -12.74 9.59 -68.00
CA THR A 59 -13.78 8.74 -67.40
C THR A 59 -15.11 8.71 -68.17
N GLU A 60 -15.73 7.53 -68.25
CA GLU A 60 -17.19 7.38 -68.44
C GLU A 60 -17.77 6.29 -67.53
N SER A 61 -19.01 6.52 -67.09
CA SER A 61 -19.94 5.67 -66.32
C SER A 61 -19.83 5.72 -64.78
N GLY A 62 -20.87 6.28 -64.16
CA GLY A 62 -21.08 6.28 -62.72
C GLY A 62 -22.00 5.15 -62.27
N LEU A 63 -21.52 4.30 -61.34
CA LEU A 63 -22.18 3.57 -60.24
C LEU A 63 -21.22 2.48 -59.68
N PRO A 64 -21.40 2.02 -58.44
CA PRO A 64 -20.64 2.39 -57.23
C PRO A 64 -19.20 1.81 -57.15
N ALA A 65 -18.36 2.45 -56.32
CA ALA A 65 -16.99 2.08 -55.91
C ALA A 65 -16.33 0.94 -56.70
N ALA A 66 -15.58 1.30 -57.75
CA ALA A 66 -14.74 0.36 -58.47
C ALA A 66 -13.73 -0.26 -57.48
N THR A 67 -13.90 -1.54 -57.23
CA THR A 67 -12.84 -2.41 -56.71
C THR A 67 -11.57 -2.18 -57.52
N PRO A 68 -10.39 -2.09 -56.87
CA PRO A 68 -9.13 -1.99 -57.60
C PRO A 68 -9.00 -3.17 -58.57
N PRO A 69 -8.40 -2.96 -59.75
CA PRO A 69 -8.42 -3.96 -60.81
C PRO A 69 -7.80 -5.29 -60.34
N PRO A 70 -8.35 -6.44 -60.76
CA PRO A 70 -7.74 -7.73 -60.50
C PRO A 70 -6.36 -7.77 -61.13
N ILE A 71 -5.38 -8.35 -60.43
CA ILE A 71 -4.04 -8.62 -60.96
C ILE A 71 -4.20 -9.69 -62.06
N PRO A 72 -3.98 -9.39 -63.36
CA PRO A 72 -4.16 -10.38 -64.42
C PRO A 72 -2.92 -11.27 -64.56
N SER A 73 -3.21 -12.54 -64.88
CA SER A 73 -2.40 -13.74 -64.78
C SER A 73 -1.37 -13.93 -65.92
N ASP A 74 -0.08 -13.83 -65.59
CA ASP A 74 0.95 -14.67 -66.22
C ASP A 74 2.05 -15.04 -65.19
N SER A 75 1.58 -15.65 -64.10
CA SER A 75 2.11 -16.76 -63.27
C SER A 75 3.61 -16.99 -62.99
N ALA A 76 4.56 -16.18 -63.47
CA ALA A 76 5.99 -16.37 -63.20
C ALA A 76 6.43 -15.74 -61.86
N TYR A 77 6.00 -14.51 -61.57
CA TYR A 77 6.54 -13.74 -60.43
C TYR A 77 6.21 -14.34 -59.06
N HIS A 78 4.92 -14.61 -58.77
CA HIS A 78 4.52 -15.22 -57.51
C HIS A 78 5.03 -16.67 -57.39
N ALA A 79 5.13 -17.40 -58.51
CA ALA A 79 5.66 -18.75 -58.52
C ALA A 79 7.18 -18.78 -58.23
N GLU A 80 7.97 -17.84 -58.74
CA GLU A 80 9.41 -17.76 -58.46
C GLU A 80 9.68 -17.42 -56.98
N TRP A 81 8.95 -16.47 -56.42
CA TRP A 81 9.06 -16.09 -55.01
C TRP A 81 8.57 -17.21 -54.08
N ALA A 82 7.47 -17.88 -54.44
CA ALA A 82 7.00 -19.06 -53.76
C ALA A 82 8.05 -20.18 -53.80
N GLN A 83 8.65 -20.47 -54.95
CA GLN A 83 9.71 -21.48 -55.09
C GLN A 83 10.96 -21.13 -54.25
N ARG A 84 11.34 -19.85 -54.15
CA ARG A 84 12.40 -19.42 -53.25
C ARG A 84 12.03 -19.70 -51.79
N SER A 85 10.83 -19.31 -51.39
CA SER A 85 10.33 -19.50 -50.03
C SER A 85 10.28 -20.99 -49.67
N VAL A 86 9.79 -21.83 -50.58
CA VAL A 86 9.76 -23.28 -50.46
C VAL A 86 11.16 -23.85 -50.27
N ARG A 87 12.16 -23.42 -51.06
CA ARG A 87 13.54 -23.90 -50.90
C ARG A 87 14.08 -23.60 -49.50
N ILE A 88 13.81 -22.41 -48.97
CA ILE A 88 14.22 -22.02 -47.62
C ILE A 88 13.50 -22.87 -46.57
N LEU A 89 12.18 -23.02 -46.69
CA LEU A 89 11.39 -23.80 -45.73
C LEU A 89 11.75 -25.30 -45.77
N GLN A 90 11.97 -25.88 -46.94
CA GLN A 90 12.38 -27.28 -47.12
C GLN A 90 13.80 -27.55 -46.59
N ALA A 91 14.74 -26.62 -46.81
CA ALA A 91 16.08 -26.69 -46.21
C ALA A 91 16.03 -26.70 -44.67
N ASN A 92 14.94 -26.16 -44.11
CA ASN A 92 14.67 -26.11 -42.68
C ASN A 92 13.67 -27.20 -42.21
N GLY A 93 13.45 -28.24 -43.03
CA GLY A 93 12.71 -29.43 -42.64
C GLY A 93 11.21 -29.43 -42.93
N LEU A 94 10.67 -28.40 -43.61
CA LEU A 94 9.27 -28.43 -44.08
C LEU A 94 9.11 -29.45 -45.21
N THR A 95 8.12 -30.33 -45.07
CA THR A 95 7.75 -31.26 -46.14
C THR A 95 6.42 -30.82 -46.76
N LEU A 96 6.44 -30.57 -48.06
CA LEU A 96 5.24 -30.20 -48.83
C LEU A 96 4.74 -31.41 -49.62
N PRO A 97 3.42 -31.50 -49.88
CA PRO A 97 2.86 -32.49 -50.79
C PRO A 97 3.51 -32.40 -52.19
N PRO A 98 3.70 -33.52 -52.89
CA PRO A 98 4.23 -33.51 -54.25
C PRO A 98 3.22 -32.84 -55.21
N GLY A 99 3.71 -32.00 -56.12
CA GLY A 99 2.88 -31.40 -57.18
C GLY A 99 2.00 -30.21 -56.78
N VAL A 100 2.35 -29.51 -55.69
CA VAL A 100 1.65 -28.27 -55.27
C VAL A 100 1.66 -27.24 -56.39
N ASN A 101 0.47 -26.74 -56.76
CA ASN A 101 0.30 -25.64 -57.69
C ASN A 101 0.21 -24.32 -56.92
N TYR A 102 1.24 -23.47 -57.02
CA TYR A 102 1.35 -22.23 -56.26
C TYR A 102 0.29 -21.17 -56.59
N ASN A 103 -0.38 -21.29 -57.74
CA ASN A 103 -1.41 -20.34 -58.17
C ASN A 103 -2.81 -20.72 -57.67
N VAL A 104 -2.97 -21.92 -57.10
CA VAL A 104 -4.26 -22.38 -56.57
C VAL A 104 -4.49 -21.77 -55.19
N LEU A 105 -5.74 -21.43 -54.89
CA LEU A 105 -6.15 -20.90 -53.60
C LEU A 105 -6.00 -21.97 -52.51
N MET A 106 -5.35 -21.59 -51.41
CA MET A 106 -5.03 -22.47 -50.30
C MET A 106 -6.22 -22.64 -49.34
N SER A 107 -6.41 -23.84 -48.81
CA SER A 107 -7.37 -24.09 -47.73
C SER A 107 -6.76 -23.84 -46.34
N GLN A 108 -7.61 -23.56 -45.37
CA GLN A 108 -7.18 -23.37 -43.97
C GLN A 108 -6.49 -24.60 -43.39
N ASP A 109 -6.98 -25.81 -43.70
CA ASP A 109 -6.41 -27.06 -43.16
C ASP A 109 -4.99 -27.32 -43.70
N GLU A 110 -4.76 -27.09 -45.00
CA GLU A 110 -3.43 -27.19 -45.62
C GLU A 110 -2.44 -26.20 -45.00
N PHE A 111 -2.88 -24.96 -44.74
CA PHE A 111 -2.03 -23.96 -44.10
C PHE A 111 -1.66 -24.33 -42.66
N LEU A 112 -2.62 -24.87 -41.91
CA LEU A 112 -2.38 -25.31 -40.54
C LEU A 112 -1.42 -26.49 -40.48
N GLU A 113 -1.47 -27.39 -41.46
CA GLU A 113 -0.50 -28.49 -41.57
C GLU A 113 0.93 -27.92 -41.72
N ILE A 114 1.11 -26.94 -42.61
CA ILE A 114 2.39 -26.24 -42.79
C ILE A 114 2.84 -25.57 -41.48
N LEU A 115 1.96 -24.80 -40.84
CA LEU A 115 2.28 -24.12 -39.59
C LEU A 115 2.61 -25.10 -38.46
N SER A 116 1.94 -26.26 -38.40
CA SER A 116 2.20 -27.29 -37.39
C SER A 116 3.60 -27.87 -37.53
N GLN A 117 4.07 -28.09 -38.77
CA GLN A 117 5.43 -28.55 -39.03
C GLN A 117 6.46 -27.48 -38.65
N LEU A 118 6.22 -26.22 -39.00
CA LEU A 118 7.17 -25.12 -38.75
C LEU A 118 7.27 -24.73 -37.27
N SER A 119 6.16 -24.69 -36.56
CA SER A 119 6.10 -24.27 -35.15
C SER A 119 6.24 -25.42 -34.16
N GLN A 120 6.19 -26.68 -34.63
CA GLN A 120 6.06 -27.88 -33.80
C GLN A 120 4.82 -27.85 -32.87
N MET A 121 3.84 -27.00 -33.18
CA MET A 121 2.59 -26.89 -32.44
C MET A 121 1.58 -27.93 -32.94
N GLY A 122 0.89 -28.60 -32.03
CA GLY A 122 -0.12 -29.58 -32.39
C GLY A 122 -1.29 -28.96 -33.16
N MET A 123 -1.77 -29.65 -34.21
CA MET A 123 -2.87 -29.21 -35.07
C MET A 123 -4.13 -28.78 -34.29
N LEU A 124 -4.48 -29.50 -33.21
CA LEU A 124 -5.66 -29.16 -32.39
C LEU A 124 -5.53 -27.78 -31.73
N SER A 125 -4.32 -27.43 -31.27
CA SER A 125 -4.04 -26.12 -30.68
C SER A 125 -4.12 -25.01 -31.73
N LEU A 126 -3.59 -25.24 -32.93
CA LEU A 126 -3.69 -24.26 -34.01
C LEU A 126 -5.14 -24.08 -34.48
N LYS A 127 -5.93 -25.16 -34.51
CA LYS A 127 -7.36 -25.08 -34.86
C LYS A 127 -8.17 -24.24 -33.87
N SER A 128 -7.82 -24.21 -32.59
CA SER A 128 -8.51 -23.37 -31.62
C SER A 128 -8.28 -21.87 -31.83
N HIS A 129 -7.28 -21.49 -32.63
CA HIS A 129 -6.99 -20.10 -32.98
C HIS A 129 -7.70 -19.62 -34.24
N ARG A 130 -8.52 -20.45 -34.91
CA ARG A 130 -9.33 -19.97 -36.04
C ARG A 130 -10.37 -18.96 -35.57
N PHE A 131 -10.73 -18.03 -36.46
CA PHE A 131 -11.86 -17.14 -36.19
C PHE A 131 -13.16 -17.93 -36.11
N SER A 132 -14.00 -17.57 -35.14
CA SER A 132 -15.31 -18.22 -34.95
C SER A 132 -16.25 -17.99 -36.14
N GLU A 133 -16.15 -16.81 -36.77
CA GLU A 133 -16.86 -16.45 -38.00
C GLU A 133 -15.82 -16.08 -39.07
N PRO A 134 -15.42 -17.03 -39.95
CA PRO A 134 -14.43 -16.76 -40.98
C PRO A 134 -15.01 -15.84 -42.06
N PRO A 135 -14.22 -14.88 -42.58
CA PRO A 135 -14.69 -13.94 -43.59
C PRO A 135 -14.97 -14.58 -44.96
N LEU A 136 -14.42 -15.77 -45.22
CA LEU A 136 -14.58 -16.50 -46.48
C LEU A 136 -15.40 -17.80 -46.31
N PRO A 137 -16.38 -18.07 -47.19
CA PRO A 137 -17.06 -19.35 -47.21
C PRO A 137 -16.16 -20.47 -47.79
N ALA A 138 -16.41 -21.71 -47.37
CA ALA A 138 -15.77 -22.95 -47.86
C ALA A 138 -14.33 -23.25 -47.37
N GLY A 139 -13.94 -22.79 -46.17
CA GLY A 139 -12.65 -23.18 -45.57
C GLY A 139 -11.43 -22.68 -46.35
N ARG A 140 -11.63 -21.66 -47.19
CA ARG A 140 -10.57 -20.92 -47.88
C ARG A 140 -9.79 -20.08 -46.88
N LEU A 141 -8.48 -20.02 -47.05
CA LEU A 141 -7.63 -19.19 -46.20
C LEU A 141 -7.70 -17.72 -46.64
N SER A 142 -8.23 -16.85 -45.77
CA SER A 142 -8.16 -15.39 -45.97
C SER A 142 -6.80 -14.85 -45.55
N ARG A 143 -6.36 -13.72 -46.12
CA ARG A 143 -5.07 -13.11 -45.78
C ARG A 143 -5.01 -12.67 -44.31
N GLY A 144 -6.09 -12.08 -43.79
CA GLY A 144 -6.18 -11.68 -42.39
C GLY A 144 -6.10 -12.87 -41.44
N GLU A 145 -6.78 -13.97 -41.77
CA GLU A 145 -6.70 -15.21 -40.99
C GLU A 145 -5.33 -15.87 -41.09
N ALA A 146 -4.69 -15.87 -42.26
CA ALA A 146 -3.35 -16.39 -42.44
C ALA A 146 -2.36 -15.67 -41.51
N VAL A 147 -2.39 -14.34 -41.47
CA VAL A 147 -1.57 -13.53 -40.56
C VAL A 147 -1.86 -13.88 -39.10
N HIS A 148 -3.14 -14.00 -38.73
CA HIS A 148 -3.54 -14.36 -37.37
C HIS A 148 -3.02 -15.74 -36.94
N LEU A 149 -3.30 -16.78 -37.74
CA LEU A 149 -2.90 -18.16 -37.46
C LEU A 149 -1.39 -18.30 -37.39
N LEU A 150 -0.69 -17.58 -38.26
CA LEU A 150 0.75 -17.59 -38.30
C LEU A 150 1.34 -16.96 -37.02
N LEU A 151 0.85 -15.79 -36.58
CA LEU A 151 1.28 -15.19 -35.31
C LEU A 151 0.96 -16.09 -34.11
N ALA A 152 -0.20 -16.77 -34.15
CA ALA A 152 -0.58 -17.75 -33.14
C ALA A 152 0.39 -18.93 -33.08
N SER A 153 0.80 -19.46 -34.24
CA SER A 153 1.77 -20.57 -34.29
C SER A 153 3.13 -20.24 -33.68
N PHE A 154 3.51 -18.96 -33.62
CA PHE A 154 4.75 -18.52 -32.99
C PHE A 154 4.55 -17.96 -31.56
N GLY A 155 3.36 -18.14 -30.97
CA GLY A 155 3.07 -17.78 -29.58
C GLY A 155 2.86 -16.28 -29.33
N LEU A 156 2.52 -15.50 -30.37
CA LEU A 156 2.37 -14.05 -30.26
C LEU A 156 0.94 -13.58 -29.91
N THR A 157 0.05 -14.52 -29.57
CA THR A 157 -1.36 -14.25 -29.26
C THR A 157 -1.55 -13.40 -27.99
N GLU A 158 -0.73 -13.62 -26.96
CA GLU A 158 -0.80 -12.83 -25.72
C GLU A 158 -0.49 -11.34 -25.93
N SER A 159 0.26 -11.02 -26.98
CA SER A 159 0.62 -9.63 -27.31
C SER A 159 -0.52 -8.89 -28.03
N LEU A 160 -1.48 -9.59 -28.64
CA LEU A 160 -2.50 -8.97 -29.50
C LEU A 160 -3.35 -7.90 -28.79
N ALA A 161 -3.63 -8.09 -27.50
CA ALA A 161 -4.43 -7.13 -26.72
C ALA A 161 -3.81 -5.72 -26.70
N ALA A 162 -2.47 -5.63 -26.72
CA ALA A 162 -1.75 -4.35 -26.71
C ALA A 162 -1.83 -3.59 -28.05
N PHE A 163 -2.22 -4.28 -29.13
CA PHE A 163 -2.28 -3.73 -30.48
C PHE A 163 -3.71 -3.50 -30.99
N ALA A 164 -4.73 -3.93 -30.23
CA ALA A 164 -6.14 -3.75 -30.60
C ALA A 164 -6.54 -2.27 -30.71
N GLU A 165 -5.93 -1.39 -29.92
CA GLU A 165 -6.25 0.05 -29.89
C GLU A 165 -5.29 0.93 -30.70
N GLN A 166 -4.24 0.34 -31.28
CA GLN A 166 -3.24 1.07 -32.06
C GLN A 166 -3.73 1.34 -33.48
N GLU A 167 -3.34 2.47 -34.05
CA GLU A 167 -3.69 2.81 -35.42
C GLU A 167 -2.88 1.99 -36.44
N SER A 168 -3.54 1.51 -37.48
CA SER A 168 -2.88 0.86 -38.62
C SER A 168 -2.61 1.86 -39.73
N ARG A 169 -1.53 1.64 -40.50
CA ARG A 169 -1.29 2.35 -41.76
C ARG A 169 -2.22 1.92 -42.91
N PHE A 170 -2.88 0.77 -42.78
CA PHE A 170 -3.73 0.21 -43.83
C PHE A 170 -5.12 0.84 -43.82
N THR A 171 -5.62 1.24 -44.99
CA THR A 171 -6.87 2.00 -45.12
C THR A 171 -8.12 1.12 -45.18
N ASP A 172 -7.96 -0.17 -45.42
CA ASP A 172 -9.03 -1.12 -45.74
C ASP A 172 -9.34 -2.13 -44.62
N ILE A 173 -8.83 -1.89 -43.41
CA ILE A 173 -9.12 -2.71 -42.24
C ILE A 173 -9.65 -1.85 -41.09
N SER A 174 -10.84 -2.19 -40.60
CA SER A 174 -11.45 -1.51 -39.45
C SER A 174 -11.07 -2.17 -38.12
N ARG A 175 -11.12 -1.41 -37.01
CA ARG A 175 -10.86 -1.93 -35.65
C ARG A 175 -11.79 -3.08 -35.25
N SER A 176 -12.98 -3.16 -35.86
CA SER A 176 -13.95 -4.24 -35.61
C SER A 176 -13.60 -5.54 -36.34
N HIS A 177 -12.64 -5.52 -37.26
CA HIS A 177 -12.25 -6.70 -38.02
C HIS A 177 -11.50 -7.71 -37.12
N PRO A 178 -11.83 -9.03 -37.14
CA PRO A 178 -11.19 -10.03 -36.27
C PRO A 178 -9.66 -10.08 -36.38
N ALA A 179 -9.13 -9.84 -37.58
CA ALA A 179 -7.69 -9.79 -37.84
C ALA A 179 -7.01 -8.46 -37.49
N TYR A 180 -7.73 -7.43 -37.03
CA TYR A 180 -7.18 -6.07 -36.85
C TYR A 180 -5.92 -6.06 -35.98
N ALA A 181 -6.02 -6.58 -34.75
CA ALA A 181 -4.89 -6.60 -33.82
C ALA A 181 -3.70 -7.41 -34.38
N SER A 182 -3.97 -8.49 -35.10
CA SER A 182 -2.95 -9.33 -35.73
C SER A 182 -2.25 -8.61 -36.87
N VAL A 183 -3.00 -7.91 -37.71
CA VAL A 183 -2.44 -7.08 -38.80
C VAL A 183 -1.62 -5.94 -38.23
N VAL A 184 -2.09 -5.23 -37.22
CA VAL A 184 -1.33 -4.14 -36.58
C VAL A 184 -0.04 -4.68 -35.94
N LEU A 185 -0.08 -5.83 -35.26
CA LEU A 185 1.14 -6.44 -34.72
C LEU A 185 2.12 -6.84 -35.84
N ALA A 186 1.64 -7.51 -36.88
CA ALA A 186 2.48 -7.91 -38.02
C ALA A 186 3.06 -6.69 -38.77
N GLU A 187 2.32 -5.58 -38.85
CA GLU A 187 2.77 -4.30 -39.38
C GLU A 187 3.93 -3.74 -38.54
N ARG A 188 3.78 -3.69 -37.21
CA ARG A 188 4.80 -3.16 -36.28
C ARG A 188 6.08 -3.99 -36.29
N LEU A 189 5.95 -5.28 -36.48
CA LEU A 189 7.09 -6.20 -36.60
C LEU A 189 7.70 -6.23 -38.01
N ASN A 190 7.19 -5.42 -38.96
CA ASN A 190 7.58 -5.42 -40.37
C ASN A 190 7.49 -6.80 -41.05
N LEU A 191 6.53 -7.63 -40.63
CA LEU A 191 6.27 -8.95 -41.22
C LEU A 191 5.39 -8.86 -42.47
N ILE A 192 4.64 -7.76 -42.60
CA ILE A 192 3.76 -7.49 -43.73
C ILE A 192 3.93 -6.06 -44.22
N ASN A 193 4.03 -5.88 -45.54
CA ASN A 193 4.11 -4.56 -46.16
C ASN A 193 2.77 -4.07 -46.74
N GLY A 194 1.85 -4.99 -47.04
CA GLY A 194 0.63 -4.69 -47.79
C GLY A 194 0.93 -4.25 -49.22
N TYR A 195 -0.05 -3.63 -49.86
CA TYR A 195 0.02 -3.17 -51.24
C TYR A 195 0.47 -1.69 -51.32
N PRO A 196 1.00 -1.25 -52.48
CA PRO A 196 1.42 0.15 -52.68
C PRO A 196 0.29 1.17 -52.49
N ASP A 197 -0.97 0.74 -52.64
CA ASP A 197 -2.18 1.53 -52.42
C ASP A 197 -2.57 1.67 -50.93
N ARG A 198 -1.71 1.22 -50.00
CA ARG A 198 -1.94 1.18 -48.55
C ARG A 198 -3.07 0.26 -48.12
N THR A 199 -3.36 -0.77 -48.91
CA THR A 199 -4.32 -1.81 -48.52
C THR A 199 -3.64 -3.10 -48.10
N ILE A 200 -4.35 -3.97 -47.40
CA ILE A 200 -3.92 -5.35 -47.13
C ILE A 200 -4.89 -6.40 -47.69
N ARG A 201 -6.14 -6.04 -47.94
CA ARG A 201 -7.27 -6.85 -48.40
C ARG A 201 -7.43 -8.09 -47.52
N PRO A 202 -7.81 -7.91 -46.23
CA PRO A 202 -7.76 -8.97 -45.23
C PRO A 202 -8.72 -10.14 -45.55
N ASP A 203 -9.81 -9.86 -46.27
CA ASP A 203 -10.83 -10.84 -46.64
C ASP A 203 -10.55 -11.56 -47.96
N GLU A 204 -9.47 -11.22 -48.66
CA GLU A 204 -9.11 -11.86 -49.93
C GLU A 204 -8.49 -13.25 -49.66
N ALA A 205 -8.86 -14.22 -50.51
CA ALA A 205 -8.32 -15.57 -50.43
C ALA A 205 -6.85 -15.59 -50.89
N LEU A 206 -6.01 -16.32 -50.16
CA LEU A 206 -4.60 -16.48 -50.53
C LEU A 206 -4.38 -17.68 -51.45
N SER A 207 -3.47 -17.48 -52.41
CA SER A 207 -2.86 -18.57 -53.16
C SER A 207 -1.83 -19.33 -52.31
N TRP A 208 -1.53 -20.55 -52.73
CA TRP A 208 -0.48 -21.36 -52.13
C TRP A 208 0.87 -20.63 -52.07
N GLY A 209 1.22 -19.90 -53.14
CA GLY A 209 2.45 -19.13 -53.21
C GLY A 209 2.51 -18.01 -52.18
N GLU A 210 1.45 -17.21 -52.06
CA GLU A 210 1.40 -16.10 -51.09
C GLU A 210 1.44 -16.59 -49.65
N ALA A 211 0.71 -17.66 -49.33
CA ALA A 211 0.70 -18.22 -47.98
C ALA A 211 2.08 -18.76 -47.56
N LEU A 212 2.81 -19.39 -48.49
CA LEU A 212 4.17 -19.88 -48.25
C LEU A 212 5.18 -18.73 -48.07
N ILE A 213 5.01 -17.61 -48.79
CA ILE A 213 5.83 -16.41 -48.59
C ILE A 213 5.61 -15.84 -47.18
N LEU A 214 4.35 -15.76 -46.73
CA LEU A 214 4.04 -15.32 -45.36
C LEU A 214 4.67 -16.24 -44.31
N ALA A 215 4.52 -17.56 -44.50
CA ALA A 215 5.12 -18.56 -43.61
C ALA A 215 6.65 -18.42 -43.53
N GLU A 216 7.33 -18.26 -44.67
CA GLU A 216 8.77 -18.05 -44.73
C GLU A 216 9.20 -16.74 -44.07
N THR A 217 8.46 -15.65 -44.29
CA THR A 217 8.78 -14.34 -43.72
C THR A 217 8.83 -14.39 -42.20
N VAL A 218 7.85 -15.04 -41.56
CA VAL A 218 7.82 -15.09 -40.09
C VAL A 218 8.72 -16.18 -39.53
N TYR A 219 8.89 -17.29 -40.24
CA TYR A 219 9.87 -18.30 -39.88
C TYR A 219 11.30 -17.71 -39.87
N SER A 220 11.68 -16.99 -40.92
CA SER A 220 12.99 -16.33 -41.01
C SER A 220 13.15 -15.22 -39.98
N TRP A 221 12.12 -14.40 -39.74
CA TRP A 221 12.10 -13.42 -38.65
C TRP A 221 12.32 -14.09 -37.29
N ARG A 222 11.63 -15.20 -37.02
CA ARG A 222 11.76 -15.95 -35.75
C ARG A 222 13.17 -16.49 -35.55
N GLN A 223 13.80 -16.95 -36.62
CA GLN A 223 15.19 -17.42 -36.59
C GLN A 223 16.21 -16.28 -36.47
N ALA A 224 15.89 -15.10 -37.01
CA ALA A 224 16.72 -13.90 -36.91
C ALA A 224 16.64 -13.24 -35.51
N LEU A 225 15.60 -13.54 -34.71
CA LEU A 225 15.57 -13.10 -33.33
C LEU A 225 16.75 -13.71 -32.56
N PRO A 226 17.54 -12.92 -31.83
CA PRO A 226 18.59 -13.45 -30.99
C PRO A 226 17.95 -14.40 -29.98
N THR A 227 18.21 -15.69 -30.12
CA THR A 227 17.60 -16.78 -29.34
C THR A 227 17.94 -16.68 -27.85
N SER A 228 18.90 -15.81 -27.51
CA SER A 228 19.15 -15.36 -26.15
C SER A 228 18.92 -13.85 -26.08
N ALA A 229 18.17 -13.39 -25.07
CA ALA A 229 18.00 -11.97 -24.80
C ALA A 229 19.38 -11.28 -24.82
N PRO A 230 19.51 -10.08 -25.43
CA PRO A 230 20.78 -9.37 -25.46
C PRO A 230 21.44 -9.35 -24.08
N GLU A 231 22.78 -9.41 -24.01
CA GLU A 231 23.51 -9.48 -22.73
C GLU A 231 23.11 -8.34 -21.77
N TRP A 232 22.72 -7.17 -22.30
CA TRP A 232 22.20 -6.07 -21.50
C TRP A 232 20.85 -6.38 -20.83
N VAL A 233 19.94 -7.12 -21.49
CA VAL A 233 18.66 -7.56 -20.92
C VAL A 233 18.89 -8.59 -19.82
N LYS A 234 19.75 -9.58 -20.07
CA LYS A 234 20.15 -10.57 -19.06
C LYS A 234 20.81 -9.87 -17.86
N ALA A 235 21.69 -8.91 -18.10
CA ALA A 235 22.35 -8.12 -17.07
C ALA A 235 21.38 -7.20 -16.31
N TYR A 236 20.36 -6.67 -16.98
CA TYR A 236 19.29 -5.87 -16.37
C TYR A 236 18.41 -6.74 -15.46
N GLN A 237 17.91 -7.87 -15.95
CA GLN A 237 17.16 -8.85 -15.14
C GLN A 237 18.00 -9.38 -13.98
N LYS A 238 19.29 -9.67 -14.20
CA LYS A 238 20.21 -10.08 -13.14
C LYS A 238 20.39 -8.98 -12.09
N ARG A 239 20.57 -7.72 -12.50
CA ARG A 239 20.64 -6.58 -11.58
C ARG A 239 19.35 -6.39 -10.80
N GLN A 240 18.21 -6.52 -11.46
CA GLN A 240 16.90 -6.41 -10.83
C GLN A 240 16.69 -7.54 -9.81
N ASN A 241 17.05 -8.78 -10.16
CA ASN A 241 17.00 -9.93 -9.25
C ASN A 241 17.96 -9.77 -8.07
N MET A 242 19.17 -9.24 -8.28
CA MET A 242 20.09 -8.93 -7.18
C MET A 242 19.54 -7.83 -6.26
N TRP A 243 18.86 -6.82 -6.81
CA TRP A 243 18.25 -5.76 -6.02
C TRP A 243 17.11 -6.28 -5.15
N TYR A 244 16.26 -7.16 -5.69
CA TYR A 244 15.23 -7.84 -4.91
C TYR A 244 15.83 -8.75 -3.82
N GLN A 245 16.87 -9.53 -4.15
CA GLN A 245 17.57 -10.36 -3.17
C GLN A 245 18.26 -9.54 -2.07
N LEU A 246 18.84 -8.38 -2.41
CA LEU A 246 19.44 -7.47 -1.44
C LEU A 246 18.37 -6.87 -0.51
N MET A 247 17.25 -6.42 -1.08
CA MET A 247 16.14 -5.87 -0.31
C MET A 247 15.49 -6.92 0.60
N ASP A 248 15.31 -8.14 0.12
CA ASP A 248 14.79 -9.24 0.92
C ASP A 248 15.78 -9.69 1.99
N GLY A 249 17.09 -9.70 1.69
CA GLY A 249 18.14 -9.93 2.68
C GLY A 249 18.18 -8.87 3.79
N PHE A 250 18.06 -7.59 3.43
CA PHE A 250 17.98 -6.49 4.40
C PHE A 250 16.72 -6.58 5.25
N ARG A 251 15.58 -6.89 4.64
CA ARG A 251 14.30 -7.15 5.34
C ARG A 251 14.44 -8.29 6.34
N LEU A 252 15.07 -9.40 5.96
CA LEU A 252 15.31 -10.55 6.85
C LEU A 252 16.24 -10.19 8.03
N LEU A 253 17.29 -9.40 7.78
CA LEU A 253 18.17 -8.92 8.85
C LEU A 253 17.41 -8.03 9.84
N LEU A 254 16.56 -7.12 9.32
CA LEU A 254 15.74 -6.24 10.13
C LEU A 254 14.76 -7.04 10.99
N THR A 255 14.08 -8.05 10.43
CA THR A 255 13.14 -8.88 11.21
C THR A 255 13.83 -9.70 12.28
N LEU A 256 15.00 -10.28 12.01
CA LEU A 256 15.77 -10.98 13.03
C LEU A 256 16.19 -10.03 14.16
N ALA A 257 16.59 -8.80 13.83
CA ALA A 257 16.89 -7.78 14.83
C ALA A 257 15.66 -7.40 15.67
N TYR A 258 14.50 -7.21 15.04
CA TYR A 258 13.23 -6.95 15.72
C TYR A 258 12.82 -8.10 16.64
N LEU A 259 12.92 -9.34 16.16
CA LEU A 259 12.61 -10.53 16.95
C LEU A 259 13.54 -10.65 18.17
N GLY A 260 14.83 -10.37 17.98
CA GLY A 260 15.83 -10.33 19.06
C GLY A 260 15.53 -9.26 20.11
N LEU A 261 15.19 -8.04 19.68
CA LEU A 261 14.77 -6.95 20.57
C LEU A 261 13.48 -7.31 21.33
N ALA A 262 12.49 -7.85 20.63
CA ALA A 262 11.24 -8.30 21.24
C ALA A 262 11.52 -9.35 22.32
N LEU A 263 12.32 -10.37 22.01
CA LEU A 263 12.71 -11.42 22.96
C LEU A 263 13.47 -10.85 24.16
N PHE A 264 14.38 -9.89 23.94
CA PHE A 264 15.11 -9.21 25.01
C PHE A 264 14.18 -8.48 25.97
N PHE A 265 13.22 -7.70 25.45
CA PHE A 265 12.23 -7.01 26.28
C PHE A 265 11.31 -7.98 27.00
N LEU A 266 10.93 -9.08 26.34
CA LEU A 266 10.15 -10.16 26.94
C LEU A 266 10.87 -10.78 28.14
N LEU A 267 12.15 -11.17 27.96
CA LEU A 267 12.98 -11.74 29.00
C LEU A 267 13.21 -10.75 30.15
N ARG A 268 13.50 -9.49 29.82
CA ARG A 268 13.72 -8.42 30.80
C ARG A 268 12.48 -8.16 31.63
N ASN A 269 11.31 -8.09 30.99
CA ASN A 269 10.04 -7.87 31.67
C ASN A 269 9.61 -9.09 32.48
N TRP A 270 9.77 -10.30 31.94
CA TRP A 270 9.51 -11.55 32.66
C TRP A 270 10.38 -11.64 33.92
N ARG A 271 11.68 -11.31 33.82
CA ARG A 271 12.61 -11.31 34.95
C ARG A 271 12.21 -10.29 36.02
N ARG A 272 11.73 -9.10 35.63
CA ARG A 272 11.23 -8.06 36.57
C ARG A 272 9.88 -8.42 37.21
N THR A 273 9.00 -9.08 36.46
CA THR A 273 7.64 -9.39 36.92
C THR A 273 7.53 -10.70 37.69
N ARG A 274 8.55 -11.57 37.64
CA ARG A 274 8.57 -12.87 38.35
C ARG A 274 8.29 -12.76 39.85
N ASN A 275 8.58 -11.61 40.47
CA ASN A 275 8.39 -11.39 41.91
C ASN A 275 7.19 -10.48 42.27
N ARG A 276 6.39 -10.00 41.32
CA ARG A 276 5.21 -9.15 41.58
C ARG A 276 3.96 -9.78 40.98
N LYS A 277 3.12 -10.40 41.83
CA LYS A 277 1.99 -11.22 41.36
C LYS A 277 0.84 -10.41 40.72
N ASP A 278 0.63 -9.15 41.12
CA ASP A 278 -0.62 -8.43 40.79
C ASP A 278 -0.48 -7.08 40.05
N SER A 279 0.64 -6.77 39.39
CA SER A 279 0.74 -5.47 38.67
C SER A 279 0.07 -5.51 37.28
N PRO A 280 -0.72 -4.48 36.89
CA PRO A 280 -1.33 -4.37 35.56
C PRO A 280 -0.30 -4.35 34.42
N TYR A 281 0.92 -3.90 34.71
CA TYR A 281 2.06 -3.88 33.78
C TYR A 281 2.46 -5.26 33.25
N ARG A 282 2.18 -6.34 33.99
CA ARG A 282 2.50 -7.71 33.56
C ARG A 282 1.64 -8.12 32.36
N LYS A 283 0.33 -7.87 32.42
CA LYS A 283 -0.61 -8.16 31.31
C LYS A 283 -0.26 -7.33 30.07
N PHE A 284 0.04 -6.05 30.25
CA PHE A 284 0.46 -5.16 29.16
C PHE A 284 1.75 -5.64 28.49
N SER A 285 2.77 -5.97 29.28
CA SER A 285 4.06 -6.43 28.74
C SER A 285 3.95 -7.77 27.98
N LEU A 286 3.10 -8.68 28.47
CA LEU A 286 2.81 -9.95 27.80
C LEU A 286 2.05 -9.73 26.49
N GLY A 287 1.06 -8.82 26.49
CA GLY A 287 0.31 -8.46 25.29
C GLY A 287 1.22 -7.89 24.21
N LEU A 288 2.03 -6.88 24.55
CA LEU A 288 2.97 -6.24 23.61
C LEU A 288 3.95 -7.26 23.01
N ALA A 289 4.48 -8.14 23.84
CA ALA A 289 5.37 -9.21 23.42
C ALA A 289 4.73 -10.17 22.41
N LEU A 290 3.48 -10.56 22.66
CA LEU A 290 2.71 -11.44 21.78
C LEU A 290 2.45 -10.77 20.42
N VAL A 291 2.16 -9.46 20.41
CA VAL A 291 2.03 -8.67 19.17
C VAL A 291 3.33 -8.71 18.37
N THR A 292 4.46 -8.38 19.00
CA THR A 292 5.75 -8.34 18.32
C THR A 292 6.19 -9.72 17.81
N GLY A 293 5.95 -10.78 18.57
CA GLY A 293 6.25 -12.14 18.15
C GLY A 293 5.43 -12.58 16.93
N LEU A 294 4.15 -12.22 16.90
CA LEU A 294 3.27 -12.59 15.80
C LEU A 294 3.53 -11.78 14.53
N MET A 295 3.84 -10.49 14.66
CA MET A 295 4.27 -9.67 13.53
C MET A 295 5.54 -10.26 12.88
N GLY A 296 6.48 -10.75 13.72
CA GLY A 296 7.66 -11.48 13.23
C GLY A 296 7.30 -12.79 12.53
N ALA A 297 6.38 -13.58 13.07
CA ALA A 297 5.94 -14.83 12.47
C ALA A 297 5.24 -14.64 11.11
N LEU A 298 4.41 -13.60 10.97
CA LEU A 298 3.78 -13.23 9.71
C LEU A 298 4.81 -12.90 8.63
N TRP A 299 5.79 -12.07 8.98
CA TRP A 299 6.87 -11.72 8.05
C TRP A 299 7.69 -12.94 7.63
N ILE A 300 8.01 -13.84 8.57
CA ILE A 300 8.71 -15.09 8.25
C ILE A 300 7.87 -15.95 7.30
N SER A 301 6.55 -16.02 7.50
CA SER A 301 5.66 -16.79 6.62
C SER A 301 5.60 -16.25 5.20
N GLU A 302 5.59 -14.92 5.03
CA GLU A 302 5.61 -14.27 3.72
C GLU A 302 6.93 -14.52 2.99
N LEU A 303 8.05 -14.48 3.73
CA LEU A 303 9.36 -14.81 3.19
C LEU A 303 9.44 -16.29 2.76
N LEU A 304 8.99 -17.22 3.61
CA LEU A 304 8.95 -18.65 3.27
C LEU A 304 8.09 -18.94 2.04
N PHE A 305 6.96 -18.22 1.87
CA PHE A 305 6.10 -18.36 0.70
C PHE A 305 6.77 -17.85 -0.58
N ASN A 306 7.44 -16.69 -0.53
CA ASN A 306 8.15 -16.12 -1.68
C ASN A 306 9.30 -17.02 -2.16
N TYR A 307 9.97 -17.72 -1.25
CA TYR A 307 11.01 -18.71 -1.57
C TYR A 307 10.45 -20.10 -1.94
N GLN A 308 9.12 -20.25 -2.06
CA GLN A 308 8.44 -21.52 -2.35
C GLN A 308 8.76 -22.64 -1.34
N LEU A 309 9.17 -22.29 -0.12
CA LEU A 309 9.49 -23.25 0.95
C LEU A 309 8.24 -23.76 1.65
N ILE A 310 7.14 -22.99 1.60
CA ILE A 310 5.83 -23.39 2.10
C ILE A 310 4.78 -23.34 0.98
N PRO A 311 3.85 -24.30 0.95
CA PRO A 311 2.79 -24.30 -0.04
C PRO A 311 1.73 -23.23 0.27
N ARG A 312 0.93 -22.84 -0.73
CA ARG A 312 -0.01 -21.71 -0.65
C ARG A 312 -1.05 -21.87 0.46
N GLU A 313 -1.46 -23.11 0.72
CA GLU A 313 -2.44 -23.45 1.75
C GLU A 313 -1.91 -23.14 3.16
N ALA A 314 -0.62 -23.42 3.40
CA ALA A 314 0.02 -23.14 4.68
C ALA A 314 0.14 -21.64 4.95
N TYR A 315 0.47 -20.86 3.91
CA TYR A 315 0.49 -19.39 4.00
C TYR A 315 -0.89 -18.82 4.31
N ALA A 316 -1.94 -19.31 3.64
CA ALA A 316 -3.32 -18.87 3.88
C ALA A 316 -3.79 -19.12 5.33
N VAL A 317 -3.44 -20.27 5.90
CA VAL A 317 -3.75 -20.59 7.30
C VAL A 317 -3.04 -19.63 8.27
N LEU A 318 -1.75 -19.34 8.04
CA LEU A 318 -0.98 -18.41 8.88
C LEU A 318 -1.53 -16.98 8.78
N ALA A 319 -1.89 -16.54 7.58
CA ALA A 319 -2.53 -15.23 7.36
C ALA A 319 -3.88 -15.15 8.08
N MET A 320 -4.72 -16.18 8.01
CA MET A 320 -6.00 -16.23 8.70
C MET A 320 -5.83 -16.20 10.23
N LEU A 321 -4.84 -16.91 10.77
CA LEU A 321 -4.53 -16.93 12.21
C LEU A 321 -4.13 -15.54 12.73
N SER A 322 -3.49 -14.72 11.90
CA SER A 322 -3.14 -13.35 12.27
C SER A 322 -4.33 -12.44 12.51
N VAL A 323 -5.42 -12.63 11.75
CA VAL A 323 -6.66 -11.87 11.91
C VAL A 323 -7.27 -12.16 13.28
N PHE A 324 -7.30 -13.43 13.70
CA PHE A 324 -7.79 -13.82 15.02
C PHE A 324 -6.97 -13.21 16.15
N VAL A 325 -5.64 -13.13 16.00
CA VAL A 325 -4.81 -12.49 17.02
C VAL A 325 -4.98 -10.97 17.02
N GLY A 326 -5.14 -10.33 15.86
CA GLY A 326 -5.52 -8.91 15.79
C GLY A 326 -6.82 -8.62 16.55
N LEU A 327 -7.84 -9.46 16.39
CA LEU A 327 -9.10 -9.36 17.12
C LEU A 327 -8.93 -9.59 18.63
N TYR A 328 -8.09 -10.56 19.03
CA TYR A 328 -7.78 -10.80 20.44
C TYR A 328 -7.10 -9.59 21.09
N LEU A 329 -6.18 -8.93 20.39
CA LEU A 329 -5.48 -7.74 20.89
C LEU A 329 -6.41 -6.54 21.05
N LEU A 330 -7.33 -6.34 20.10
CA LEU A 330 -8.37 -5.30 20.23
C LEU A 330 -9.22 -5.53 21.49
N LYS A 331 -9.59 -6.78 21.77
CA LYS A 331 -10.34 -7.12 22.98
C LYS A 331 -9.52 -6.91 24.25
N LEU A 332 -8.25 -7.34 24.27
CA LEU A 332 -7.35 -7.15 25.41
C LEU A 332 -7.14 -5.66 25.73
N SER A 333 -7.03 -4.81 24.69
CA SER A 333 -6.92 -3.36 24.86
C SER A 333 -8.18 -2.75 25.49
N SER A 334 -9.37 -3.22 25.12
CA SER A 334 -10.63 -2.76 25.70
C SER A 334 -10.75 -3.13 27.18
N ASP A 335 -10.30 -4.32 27.57
CA ASP A 335 -10.36 -4.78 28.95
C ASP A 335 -9.38 -4.01 29.86
N LEU A 336 -8.21 -3.62 29.34
CA LEU A 336 -7.23 -2.80 30.04
C LEU A 336 -7.78 -1.40 30.39
N ASP A 337 -8.54 -0.79 29.48
CA ASP A 337 -9.17 0.52 29.70
C ASP A 337 -10.18 0.47 30.87
N GLY A 338 -10.93 -0.63 30.97
CA GLY A 338 -11.88 -0.88 32.05
C GLY A 338 -11.22 -0.96 33.44
N ASP A 339 -10.04 -1.58 33.54
CA ASP A 339 -9.31 -1.68 34.82
C ASP A 339 -8.63 -0.37 35.23
N ILE A 340 -8.16 0.43 34.27
CA ILE A 340 -7.56 1.75 34.54
C ILE A 340 -8.63 2.79 34.91
N SER A 341 -9.85 2.64 34.40
CA SER A 341 -10.96 3.57 34.64
C SER A 341 -11.67 3.43 35.99
N LYS A 342 -11.34 2.41 36.81
CA LYS A 342 -11.94 2.25 38.14
C LYS A 342 -11.50 3.41 39.05
N PRO A 343 -12.43 4.20 39.62
CA PRO A 343 -12.06 5.29 40.51
C PRO A 343 -11.31 4.72 41.72
N LYS A 344 -10.09 5.23 41.97
CA LYS A 344 -9.34 4.89 43.19
C LYS A 344 -10.23 5.19 44.41
N PRO A 345 -10.26 4.33 45.45
CA PRO A 345 -11.05 4.59 46.65
C PRO A 345 -10.61 5.91 47.29
N GLN A 346 -11.49 6.91 47.25
CA GLN A 346 -11.21 8.24 47.79
C GLN A 346 -11.44 8.24 49.30
N VAL A 347 -10.43 8.71 50.05
CA VAL A 347 -10.53 9.00 51.48
C VAL A 347 -10.71 10.50 51.62
N VAL A 348 -11.76 10.88 52.35
CA VAL A 348 -12.04 12.27 52.70
C VAL A 348 -11.91 12.38 54.21
N ILE A 349 -10.94 13.16 54.67
CA ILE A 349 -10.81 13.57 56.07
C ILE A 349 -11.32 15.00 56.14
N ASP A 350 -12.53 15.17 56.68
CA ASP A 350 -13.17 16.49 56.74
C ASP A 350 -12.44 17.44 57.69
N LYS A 351 -11.92 16.93 58.81
CA LYS A 351 -11.16 17.69 59.80
C LYS A 351 -10.09 16.83 60.47
N GLY A 352 -8.84 17.01 60.05
CA GLY A 352 -7.67 16.38 60.66
C GLY A 352 -6.73 17.42 61.30
N TYR A 353 -6.01 17.01 62.33
CA TYR A 353 -4.96 17.79 62.97
C TYR A 353 -3.58 17.30 62.53
N ILE A 354 -2.68 18.22 62.20
CA ILE A 354 -1.31 17.87 61.81
C ILE A 354 -0.47 17.68 63.07
N GLU A 355 -0.08 16.44 63.32
CA GLU A 355 0.77 16.05 64.45
C GLU A 355 2.24 16.36 64.18
N SER A 356 2.72 16.04 62.97
CA SER A 356 4.05 16.41 62.50
C SER A 356 4.09 16.52 60.98
N ILE A 357 5.04 17.31 60.47
CA ILE A 357 5.23 17.56 59.04
C ILE A 357 6.70 17.48 58.68
N ASN A 358 7.00 16.82 57.56
CA ASN A 358 8.30 16.85 56.93
C ASN A 358 8.16 17.48 55.53
N HIS A 359 8.54 18.75 55.43
CA HIS A 359 8.42 19.53 54.20
C HIS A 359 9.32 19.01 53.06
N GLU A 360 10.49 18.42 53.37
CA GLU A 360 11.42 17.92 52.36
C GLU A 360 10.88 16.67 51.66
N ARG A 361 10.13 15.85 52.39
CA ARG A 361 9.55 14.59 51.87
C ARG A 361 8.09 14.70 51.49
N GLY A 362 7.43 15.82 51.80
CA GLY A 362 5.99 15.98 51.61
C GLY A 362 5.15 15.07 52.51
N GLU A 363 5.70 14.64 53.65
CA GLU A 363 5.05 13.71 54.58
C GLU A 363 4.31 14.50 55.68
N LEU A 364 3.01 14.23 55.83
CA LEU A 364 2.12 14.83 56.83
C LEU A 364 1.54 13.74 57.72
N PHE A 365 1.82 13.78 59.02
CA PHE A 365 1.14 12.92 59.98
C PHE A 365 -0.14 13.60 60.46
N ILE A 366 -1.28 13.08 60.04
CA ILE A 366 -2.60 13.66 60.32
C ILE A 366 -3.37 12.73 61.24
N ARG A 367 -3.93 13.30 62.30
CA ARG A 367 -4.87 12.63 63.19
C ARG A 367 -6.28 13.12 62.89
N ASP A 368 -7.17 12.22 62.50
CA ASP A 368 -8.57 12.57 62.26
C ASP A 368 -9.26 12.94 63.58
N LYS A 369 -9.95 14.08 63.60
CA LYS A 369 -10.65 14.59 64.79
C LYS A 369 -11.89 13.76 65.13
N VAL A 370 -12.48 13.07 64.16
CA VAL A 370 -13.72 12.28 64.36
C VAL A 370 -13.39 10.84 64.74
N SER A 371 -12.55 10.17 63.94
CA SER A 371 -12.20 8.76 64.18
C SER A 371 -11.03 8.55 65.14
N GLY A 372 -10.22 9.59 65.39
CA GLY A 372 -8.98 9.48 66.17
C GLY A 372 -7.86 8.70 65.46
N ALA A 373 -8.09 8.23 64.23
CA ALA A 373 -7.13 7.44 63.47
C ALA A 373 -5.94 8.30 63.01
N HIS A 374 -4.76 7.71 63.03
CA HIS A 374 -3.54 8.32 62.49
C HIS A 374 -3.39 7.89 61.03
N SER A 375 -3.16 8.87 60.15
CA SER A 375 -2.90 8.67 58.73
C SER A 375 -1.65 9.43 58.32
N LEU A 376 -0.78 8.77 57.57
CA LEU A 376 0.35 9.40 56.90
C LEU A 376 -0.12 9.86 55.52
N ALA A 377 -0.19 11.16 55.34
CA ALA A 377 -0.57 11.82 54.10
C ALA A 377 0.68 12.21 53.32
N LEU A 378 0.77 11.74 52.07
CA LEU A 378 1.85 12.06 51.15
C LEU A 378 1.39 13.14 50.18
N VAL A 379 2.02 14.30 50.24
CA VAL A 379 1.76 15.43 49.34
C VAL A 379 2.77 15.38 48.21
N SER A 380 2.27 15.18 46.98
CA SER A 380 3.07 15.21 45.77
C SER A 380 3.10 16.63 45.17
N PRO A 381 4.02 16.92 44.23
CA PRO A 381 4.05 18.22 43.55
C PRO A 381 2.75 18.59 42.82
N ASP A 382 1.95 17.57 42.46
CA ASP A 382 0.68 17.73 41.75
C ASP A 382 -0.51 17.95 42.72
N SER A 383 -0.30 17.81 44.03
CA SER A 383 -1.33 18.00 45.04
C SER A 383 -1.77 19.46 45.14
N LYS A 384 -3.08 19.71 45.15
CA LYS A 384 -3.62 21.06 45.31
C LYS A 384 -3.64 21.46 46.78
N VAL A 385 -2.72 22.33 47.18
CA VAL A 385 -2.69 22.91 48.53
C VAL A 385 -3.42 24.25 48.53
N LEU A 386 -4.42 24.35 49.39
CA LEU A 386 -5.34 25.47 49.46
C LEU A 386 -5.46 25.98 50.90
N ARG A 387 -5.82 27.24 51.07
CA ARG A 387 -6.13 27.86 52.35
C ARG A 387 -7.51 28.47 52.31
N LYS A 388 -8.29 28.24 53.37
CA LYS A 388 -9.61 28.83 53.52
C LYS A 388 -9.50 30.14 54.31
N SER A 389 -9.79 31.26 53.66
CA SER A 389 -9.84 32.59 54.30
C SER A 389 -11.30 32.98 54.50
N GLY A 390 -11.81 32.85 55.73
CA GLY A 390 -13.20 33.18 56.07
C GLY A 390 -14.26 32.16 55.59
N ARG A 391 -15.49 32.62 55.35
CA ARG A 391 -16.64 31.73 55.08
C ARG A 391 -16.62 31.10 53.68
N THR A 392 -16.08 31.77 52.67
CA THR A 392 -16.21 31.37 51.26
C THR A 392 -14.95 31.48 50.40
N ALA A 393 -13.91 32.22 50.82
CA ALA A 393 -12.71 32.37 50.00
C ALA A 393 -11.75 31.19 50.20
N VAL A 394 -11.26 30.63 49.09
CA VAL A 394 -10.24 29.58 49.06
C VAL A 394 -9.12 30.06 48.14
N GLU A 395 -7.92 30.18 48.69
CA GLU A 395 -6.72 30.66 48.02
C GLU A 395 -5.71 29.51 47.87
N SER A 396 -4.78 29.61 46.93
CA SER A 396 -3.65 28.69 46.84
C SER A 396 -2.68 28.94 47.99
N ALA A 397 -2.20 27.88 48.63
CA ALA A 397 -1.19 27.97 49.68
C ALA A 397 -0.02 27.05 49.37
N PHE A 398 1.16 27.37 49.90
CA PHE A 398 2.32 26.48 49.79
C PHE A 398 2.33 25.45 50.91
N LEU A 399 2.87 24.27 50.64
CA LEU A 399 3.07 23.23 51.67
C LEU A 399 3.97 23.72 52.82
N SER A 400 4.88 24.66 52.54
CA SER A 400 5.74 25.31 53.53
C SER A 400 4.98 26.20 54.52
N GLU A 401 3.75 26.61 54.21
CA GLU A 401 2.92 27.44 55.12
C GLU A 401 2.23 26.61 56.20
N ILE A 402 2.18 25.30 56.03
CA ILE A 402 1.45 24.39 56.92
C ILE A 402 2.36 23.99 58.07
N GLN A 403 1.88 24.10 59.30
CA GLN A 403 2.66 23.75 60.49
C GLN A 403 2.02 22.60 61.28
N ALA A 404 2.84 21.92 62.09
CA ALA A 404 2.32 21.05 63.12
C ALA A 404 1.46 21.88 64.08
N GLY A 405 0.22 21.45 64.32
CA GLY A 405 -0.76 22.29 65.01
C GLY A 405 -1.97 22.69 64.17
N ASP A 406 -1.83 22.67 62.85
CA ASP A 406 -2.87 23.20 61.98
C ASP A 406 -4.01 22.20 61.73
N THR A 407 -5.22 22.73 61.51
CA THR A 407 -6.38 21.92 61.14
C THR A 407 -6.55 21.93 59.63
N VAL A 408 -6.57 20.74 59.02
CA VAL A 408 -6.67 20.56 57.57
C VAL A 408 -7.83 19.65 57.19
N SER A 409 -8.39 19.90 56.01
CA SER A 409 -9.26 18.97 55.31
C SER A 409 -8.47 18.34 54.16
N LEU A 410 -8.53 17.02 54.05
CA LEU A 410 -7.78 16.26 53.08
C LEU A 410 -8.72 15.43 52.22
N ARG A 411 -8.50 15.45 50.92
CA ARG A 411 -9.09 14.52 49.96
C ARG A 411 -7.98 13.85 49.18
N GLY A 412 -7.99 12.53 49.13
CA GLY A 412 -6.91 11.77 48.51
C GLY A 412 -7.29 10.32 48.21
N GLY A 413 -6.40 9.61 47.54
CA GLY A 413 -6.53 8.17 47.29
C GLY A 413 -5.92 7.36 48.42
N ARG A 414 -6.58 6.30 48.87
CA ARG A 414 -5.96 5.34 49.81
C ARG A 414 -4.91 4.50 49.07
N LEU A 415 -3.69 4.44 49.60
CA LEU A 415 -2.63 3.55 49.14
C LEU A 415 -2.76 2.18 49.84
N GLU A 416 -2.02 1.15 49.39
CA GLU A 416 -2.21 -0.27 49.80
C GLU A 416 -2.22 -0.57 51.31
N HIS A 417 -1.75 0.36 52.17
CA HIS A 417 -1.84 0.26 53.63
C HIS A 417 -2.91 1.22 54.17
N GLU A 418 -3.78 0.76 55.08
CA GLU A 418 -4.98 1.48 55.52
C GLU A 418 -4.74 2.90 56.08
N SER A 419 -3.52 3.20 56.52
CA SER A 419 -3.09 4.47 57.10
C SER A 419 -2.35 5.41 56.13
N LEU A 420 -2.05 4.99 54.90
CA LEU A 420 -1.31 5.82 53.94
C LEU A 420 -2.25 6.44 52.90
N VAL A 421 -2.23 7.77 52.78
CA VAL A 421 -3.12 8.52 51.89
C VAL A 421 -2.31 9.39 50.93
N GLU A 422 -2.50 9.20 49.62
CA GLU A 422 -1.96 10.08 48.58
C GLU A 422 -2.85 11.30 48.44
N VAL A 423 -2.34 12.49 48.73
CA VAL A 423 -3.14 13.71 48.80
C VAL A 423 -3.41 14.26 47.40
N GLU A 424 -4.68 14.38 47.01
CA GLU A 424 -5.06 15.09 45.79
C GLU A 424 -5.31 16.58 46.09
N ARG A 425 -5.97 16.85 47.22
CA ARG A 425 -6.32 18.19 47.67
C ARG A 425 -6.19 18.30 49.18
N LEU A 426 -5.42 19.29 49.61
CA LEU A 426 -5.25 19.67 51.01
C LEU A 426 -5.80 21.07 51.21
N THR A 427 -6.67 21.28 52.18
CA THR A 427 -7.24 22.59 52.49
C THR A 427 -6.96 22.93 53.95
N LEU A 428 -6.16 23.97 54.19
CA LEU A 428 -5.91 24.55 55.50
C LEU A 428 -7.17 25.28 55.98
N LEU A 429 -7.76 24.79 57.07
CA LEU A 429 -8.99 25.33 57.65
C LEU A 429 -8.70 26.37 58.74
N GLU A 430 -7.78 26.07 59.65
CA GLU A 430 -7.41 26.93 60.78
C GLU A 430 -5.90 26.82 61.01
N SER A 431 -5.22 27.96 61.15
CA SER A 431 -3.79 28.05 61.44
C SER A 431 -3.55 28.59 62.86
N GLN A 432 -2.59 28.01 63.57
CA GLN A 432 -2.17 28.44 64.92
C GLN A 432 -1.81 29.94 64.99
N GLN A 433 -1.17 30.50 63.97
CA GLN A 433 -0.78 31.92 63.94
C GLN A 433 -1.99 32.86 63.95
N HIS A 434 -3.10 32.47 63.30
CA HIS A 434 -4.32 33.25 63.32
C HIS A 434 -5.02 33.21 64.69
N GLN A 435 -4.94 32.09 65.40
CA GLN A 435 -5.49 31.99 66.76
C GLN A 435 -4.71 32.88 67.73
N ALA A 436 -3.37 32.91 67.64
CA ALA A 436 -2.54 33.81 68.45
C ALA A 436 -2.83 35.29 68.14
N GLN A 437 -2.87 35.68 66.86
CA GLN A 437 -3.20 37.06 66.48
C GLN A 437 -4.63 37.47 66.85
N GLN A 438 -5.62 36.58 66.72
CA GLN A 438 -6.99 36.88 67.15
C GLN A 438 -7.09 37.00 68.67
N ALA A 439 -6.37 36.17 69.43
CA ALA A 439 -6.31 36.27 70.88
C ALA A 439 -5.65 37.60 71.32
N ASP A 440 -4.57 38.02 70.66
CA ASP A 440 -3.90 39.29 70.92
C ASP A 440 -4.75 40.51 70.53
N LEU A 441 -5.46 40.44 69.40
CA LEU A 441 -6.42 41.48 69.02
C LEU A 441 -7.58 41.56 70.01
N GLN A 442 -8.10 40.43 70.49
CA GLN A 442 -9.17 40.40 71.49
C GLN A 442 -8.71 40.96 72.83
N SER A 443 -7.49 40.64 73.29
CA SER A 443 -6.94 41.18 74.54
C SER A 443 -6.72 42.69 74.44
N TYR A 444 -6.19 43.19 73.32
CA TYR A 444 -6.04 44.63 73.07
C TYR A 444 -7.39 45.36 73.06
N THR A 445 -8.42 44.76 72.44
CA THR A 445 -9.76 45.36 72.38
C THR A 445 -10.41 45.42 73.77
N GLN A 446 -10.27 44.38 74.58
CA GLN A 446 -10.77 44.35 75.97
C GLN A 446 -10.05 45.36 76.87
N GLN A 447 -8.73 45.54 76.68
CA GLN A 447 -7.95 46.49 77.46
C GLN A 447 -8.33 47.94 77.14
N ASN A 448 -8.59 48.28 75.87
CA ASN A 448 -9.06 49.61 75.49
C ASN A 448 -10.49 49.89 75.98
N GLN A 449 -11.39 48.89 75.95
CA GLN A 449 -12.74 49.05 76.48
C GLN A 449 -12.74 49.31 78.01
N SER A 450 -11.90 48.61 78.76
CA SER A 450 -11.77 48.81 80.21
C SER A 450 -11.15 50.17 80.58
N GLN A 451 -10.14 50.64 79.84
CA GLN A 451 -9.61 52.01 80.03
C GLN A 451 -10.64 53.09 79.71
N THR A 452 -11.42 52.91 78.65
CA THR A 452 -12.48 53.86 78.27
C THR A 452 -13.57 53.93 79.34
N GLN A 453 -13.94 52.78 79.94
CA GLN A 453 -14.90 52.74 81.06
C GLN A 453 -14.35 53.42 82.32
N GLN A 454 -13.07 53.24 82.66
CA GLN A 454 -12.44 53.92 83.81
C GLN A 454 -12.35 55.44 83.62
N GLN A 455 -12.07 55.90 82.39
CA GLN A 455 -12.08 57.34 82.06
C GLN A 455 -13.50 57.93 82.13
N ALA A 456 -14.52 57.21 81.65
CA ALA A 456 -15.91 57.63 81.79
C ALA A 456 -16.34 57.71 83.27
N GLN A 457 -15.90 56.76 84.10
CA GLN A 457 -16.26 56.70 85.52
C GLN A 457 -15.56 57.80 86.34
N SER A 458 -14.29 58.12 86.03
CA SER A 458 -13.57 59.24 86.66
C SER A 458 -14.13 60.61 86.24
N GLN A 459 -14.54 60.78 84.97
CA GLN A 459 -15.27 61.97 84.55
C GLN A 459 -16.63 62.12 85.25
N TYR A 460 -17.30 61.01 85.57
CA TYR A 460 -18.56 61.03 86.34
C TYR A 460 -18.34 61.47 87.80
N LEU A 461 -17.27 61.00 88.44
CA LEU A 461 -16.88 61.39 89.80
C LEU A 461 -16.47 62.86 89.91
N GLN A 462 -15.82 63.43 88.89
CA GLN A 462 -15.46 64.85 88.86
C GLN A 462 -16.65 65.81 88.64
N ARG A 463 -17.81 65.30 88.18
CA ARG A 463 -19.02 66.09 87.98
C ARG A 463 -19.99 66.10 89.17
N GLN A 464 -19.64 65.45 90.29
CA GLN A 464 -20.46 65.54 91.49
C GLN A 464 -20.29 66.91 92.17
N PRO A 465 -21.37 67.70 92.36
CA PRO A 465 -21.29 68.97 93.08
C PRO A 465 -20.96 68.74 94.57
N PRO A 466 -20.28 69.69 95.23
CA PRO A 466 -19.89 69.52 96.62
C PRO A 466 -21.11 69.40 97.54
N GLU A 467 -21.08 68.41 98.43
CA GLU A 467 -22.10 68.18 99.46
C GLU A 467 -22.31 69.45 100.31
N SER A 468 -23.55 69.94 100.33
CA SER A 468 -23.99 70.98 101.26
C SER A 468 -24.17 70.39 102.66
N ARG A 469 -23.44 70.97 103.63
CA ARG A 469 -23.67 70.84 105.07
C ARG A 469 -25.08 71.27 105.48
#